data_AF-A0A6G3MIS9-F1
#
_entry.id   AF-A0A6G3MIS9-F1
#
_cell.length_a   1.000
_cell.length_b   1.000
_cell.length_c   1.000
_cell.angle_alpha   90.00
_cell.angle_beta   90.00
_cell.angle_gamma   90.00
#
_symmetry.space_group_name_H-M   'P 1'
#
loop_
_entity.id
_entity.type
_entity.pdbx_description
1 polymer ?
#
loop_
_entity_poly.entity_id
_entity_poly.type
_entity_poly.pdbx_seq_one_letter_code
_entity_poly.pdbx_strand_id
1 'polypeptide(L)'
;RNRYWGTPIPLWISEDGIEVICIGSIEELFTLSGVRVTDLHRENIDHITIPSRMGKGILKRTTEVFDCWFESGSMPYSQVHYPFENTELFEKSFPADFIAEGIDQTRGWFYTLLVLSTAIFNKPPFKNLVVNGLILASDGQKMSKRKKNYPDPIDIVNKYGADTVRAYLINSPVVCGENLCFKESGLSDLTKDFFFPWFNSFRFFLQNKSVYEKKSTHDFIFDEKCLNEIDSMIDKWILSYTQSFVSNYRNEMNAYRLYNL
;
A
#
# COMPACT_ATOMS: atom_id res chain seq x y z
N ARG A 1 -5.32 -8.75 24.49
CA ARG A 1 -3.86 -8.95 24.68
C ARG A 1 -3.48 -8.39 26.05
N ASN A 2 -2.65 -9.10 26.82
CA ASN A 2 -2.16 -8.64 28.13
C ASN A 2 -0.98 -7.68 27.93
N ARG A 3 -1.26 -6.46 27.46
CA ARG A 3 -0.28 -5.43 27.08
C ARG A 3 -0.75 -4.05 27.55
N TYR A 4 0.17 -3.08 27.55
CA TYR A 4 -0.10 -1.71 28.01
C TYR A 4 -0.44 -0.76 26.87
N TRP A 5 0.34 -0.78 25.78
CA TRP A 5 0.14 0.08 24.62
C TRP A 5 -0.72 -0.61 23.56
N GLY A 6 -1.85 0.01 23.20
CA GLY A 6 -2.82 -0.47 22.22
C GLY A 6 -4.23 0.00 22.58
N THR A 7 -5.18 -0.17 21.64
CA THR A 7 -6.57 0.25 21.84
C THR A 7 -7.21 -0.60 22.96
N PRO A 8 -7.70 0.01 24.05
CA PRO A 8 -8.35 -0.76 25.11
C PRO A 8 -9.63 -1.45 24.64
N ILE A 9 -9.87 -2.68 25.11
CA ILE A 9 -11.14 -3.36 24.83
C ILE A 9 -12.25 -2.66 25.65
N PRO A 10 -13.33 -2.17 25.01
CA PRO A 10 -14.32 -1.32 25.66
C PRO A 10 -15.40 -2.14 26.39
N LEU A 11 -14.98 -3.15 27.16
CA LEU A 11 -15.87 -3.99 27.96
C LEU A 11 -15.77 -3.63 29.45
N TRP A 12 -16.88 -3.23 30.04
CA TRP A 12 -17.05 -3.02 31.48
C TRP A 12 -17.79 -4.20 32.08
N ILE A 13 -17.20 -4.82 33.09
CA ILE A 13 -17.61 -6.13 33.61
C ILE A 13 -17.81 -6.03 35.13
N SER A 14 -18.84 -6.71 35.64
CA SER A 14 -19.07 -6.85 37.08
C SER A 14 -18.03 -7.78 37.70
N GLU A 15 -17.81 -7.68 39.02
CA GLU A 15 -16.84 -8.53 39.72
C GLU A 15 -17.14 -10.03 39.56
N ASP A 16 -18.41 -10.41 39.46
CA ASP A 16 -18.85 -11.79 39.23
C ASP A 16 -18.89 -12.21 37.75
N GLY A 17 -18.56 -11.30 36.81
CA GLY A 17 -18.49 -11.58 35.37
C GLY A 17 -19.84 -11.74 34.64
N ILE A 18 -20.96 -11.52 35.33
CA ILE A 18 -22.30 -11.79 34.77
C ILE A 18 -22.86 -10.58 34.01
N GLU A 19 -22.62 -9.36 34.50
CA GLU A 19 -23.02 -8.14 33.78
C GLU A 19 -21.84 -7.63 32.98
N VAL A 20 -22.03 -7.52 31.66
CA VAL A 20 -21.04 -7.03 30.71
C VAL A 20 -21.66 -5.96 29.83
N ILE A 21 -21.04 -4.79 29.77
CA ILE A 21 -21.43 -3.69 28.89
C ILE A 21 -20.31 -3.44 27.88
N CYS A 22 -20.66 -3.45 26.60
CA CYS A 22 -19.75 -3.08 25.52
C CYS A 22 -20.03 -1.65 25.07
N ILE A 23 -19.07 -0.76 25.30
CA ILE A 23 -19.19 0.66 24.97
C ILE A 23 -18.78 0.90 23.51
N GLY A 24 -19.65 1.53 22.73
CA GLY A 24 -19.43 1.81 21.31
C GLY A 24 -18.95 3.22 21.00
N SER A 25 -18.98 4.16 21.95
CA SER A 25 -18.55 5.55 21.71
C SER A 25 -18.11 6.29 22.97
N ILE A 26 -17.37 7.39 22.79
CA ILE A 26 -17.00 8.32 23.87
C ILE A 26 -18.25 8.93 24.53
N GLU A 27 -19.29 9.24 23.75
CA GLU A 27 -20.54 9.81 24.27
C GLU A 27 -21.30 8.80 25.14
N GLU A 28 -21.32 7.53 24.73
CA GLU A 28 -21.92 6.46 25.52
C GLU A 28 -21.15 6.26 26.84
N LEU A 29 -19.82 6.27 26.80
CA LEU A 29 -19.00 6.20 28.01
C LEU A 29 -19.33 7.35 28.97
N PHE A 30 -19.43 8.57 28.46
CA PHE A 30 -19.79 9.74 29.27
C PHE A 30 -21.18 9.60 29.88
N THR A 31 -22.17 9.18 29.09
CA THR A 31 -23.55 9.03 29.55
C THR A 31 -23.66 8.02 30.70
N LEU A 32 -22.86 6.95 30.66
CA LEU A 32 -22.91 5.88 31.66
C LEU A 32 -22.01 6.12 32.88
N SER A 33 -20.87 6.78 32.69
CA SER A 33 -19.89 7.00 33.78
C SER A 33 -19.96 8.40 34.40
N GLY A 34 -20.51 9.38 33.69
CA GLY A 34 -20.45 10.80 34.04
C GLY A 34 -19.09 11.48 33.77
N VAL A 35 -18.10 10.76 33.23
CA VAL A 35 -16.73 11.25 33.01
C VAL A 35 -16.49 11.54 31.53
N ARG A 36 -16.14 12.79 31.19
CA ARG A 36 -15.71 13.16 29.84
C ARG A 36 -14.24 12.77 29.66
N VAL A 37 -13.93 12.09 28.56
CA VAL A 37 -12.57 11.73 28.17
C VAL A 37 -12.29 12.18 26.75
N THR A 38 -11.06 12.56 26.48
CA THR A 38 -10.57 12.94 25.14
C THR A 38 -9.55 11.95 24.60
N ASP A 39 -8.85 11.25 25.48
CA ASP A 39 -7.88 10.21 25.15
C ASP A 39 -8.31 8.90 25.81
N LEU A 40 -8.43 7.87 24.98
CA LEU A 40 -8.93 6.55 25.35
C LEU A 40 -7.82 5.55 25.70
N HIS A 41 -6.56 5.97 25.82
CA HIS A 41 -5.50 5.09 26.30
C HIS A 41 -5.72 4.68 27.76
N ARG A 42 -5.15 3.53 28.13
CA ARG A 42 -5.43 2.83 29.40
C ARG A 42 -5.26 3.70 30.63
N GLU A 43 -4.19 4.48 30.69
CA GLU A 43 -3.87 5.41 31.77
C GLU A 43 -5.01 6.38 32.09
N ASN A 44 -5.83 6.72 31.09
CA ASN A 44 -6.87 7.72 31.19
C ASN A 44 -8.25 7.12 31.42
N ILE A 45 -8.44 5.81 31.19
CA ILE A 45 -9.77 5.18 31.25
C ILE A 45 -9.87 3.97 32.18
N ASP A 46 -8.76 3.33 32.59
CA ASP A 46 -8.81 2.12 33.43
C ASP A 46 -9.45 2.37 34.81
N HIS A 47 -9.40 3.61 35.30
CA HIS A 47 -10.00 4.01 36.58
C HIS A 47 -11.49 4.35 36.48
N ILE A 48 -12.05 4.46 35.26
CA ILE A 48 -13.45 4.84 35.05
C ILE A 48 -14.35 3.65 35.32
N THR A 49 -15.36 3.85 36.15
CA THR A 49 -16.33 2.83 36.56
C THR A 49 -17.73 3.21 36.11
N ILE A 50 -18.57 2.20 35.86
CA ILE A 50 -19.98 2.38 35.49
C ILE A 50 -20.87 1.75 36.57
N PRO A 51 -21.91 2.43 37.07
CA PRO A 51 -22.86 1.82 38.01
C PRO A 51 -23.64 0.69 37.34
N SER A 52 -23.74 -0.45 38.03
CA SER A 52 -24.50 -1.61 37.57
C SER A 52 -25.99 -1.31 37.46
N ARG A 53 -26.62 -1.76 36.38
CA ARG A 53 -28.10 -1.72 36.23
C ARG A 53 -28.78 -2.91 36.90
N MET A 54 -28.02 -3.95 37.22
CA MET A 54 -28.49 -5.18 37.86
C MET A 54 -28.27 -5.20 39.38
N GLY A 55 -27.84 -4.07 39.98
CA GLY A 55 -27.57 -3.98 41.42
C GLY A 55 -26.27 -4.65 41.87
N LYS A 56 -25.33 -4.89 40.97
CA LYS A 56 -24.02 -5.55 41.21
C LYS A 56 -22.91 -4.58 41.61
N GLY A 57 -23.27 -3.41 42.14
CA GLY A 57 -22.32 -2.37 42.50
C GLY A 57 -21.76 -1.66 41.27
N ILE A 58 -20.45 -1.79 41.02
CA ILE A 58 -19.74 -1.09 39.95
C ILE A 58 -19.14 -2.06 38.94
N LEU A 59 -19.18 -1.67 37.67
CA LEU A 59 -18.51 -2.34 36.57
C LEU A 59 -17.14 -1.69 36.34
N LYS A 60 -16.13 -2.52 36.09
CA LYS A 60 -14.76 -2.08 35.76
C LYS A 60 -14.38 -2.54 34.37
N ARG A 61 -13.56 -1.75 33.67
CA ARG A 61 -13.04 -2.16 32.36
C ARG A 61 -12.19 -3.44 32.51
N THR A 62 -12.28 -4.33 31.53
CA THR A 62 -11.32 -5.44 31.37
C THR A 62 -9.90 -4.88 31.23
N THR A 63 -8.85 -5.60 31.61
CA THR A 63 -7.47 -5.04 31.59
C THR A 63 -6.82 -5.06 30.21
N GLU A 64 -7.36 -5.86 29.29
CA GLU A 64 -6.80 -6.20 28.00
C GLU A 64 -6.97 -5.08 26.97
N VAL A 65 -6.01 -5.04 26.03
CA VAL A 65 -6.07 -4.23 24.81
C VAL A 65 -6.29 -5.12 23.59
N PHE A 66 -6.74 -4.54 22.48
CA PHE A 66 -6.90 -5.24 21.22
C PHE A 66 -5.56 -5.78 20.68
N ASP A 67 -5.67 -6.73 19.76
CA ASP A 67 -4.55 -7.11 18.91
C ASP A 67 -4.36 -6.05 17.83
N CYS A 68 -3.13 -5.65 17.52
CA CYS A 68 -2.89 -4.59 16.52
C CYS A 68 -3.38 -4.99 15.11
N TRP A 69 -3.47 -6.30 14.83
CA TRP A 69 -4.09 -6.77 13.59
C TRP A 69 -5.58 -6.46 13.50
N PHE A 70 -6.29 -6.37 14.63
CA PHE A 70 -7.68 -5.90 14.68
C PHE A 70 -7.73 -4.43 14.26
N GLU A 71 -6.88 -3.57 14.83
CA GLU A 71 -6.79 -2.15 14.50
C GLU A 71 -6.48 -1.94 13.00
N SER A 72 -5.45 -2.63 12.49
CA SER A 72 -5.09 -2.54 11.07
C SER A 72 -6.19 -3.07 10.13
N GLY A 73 -6.94 -4.08 10.54
CA GLY A 73 -8.07 -4.60 9.77
C GLY A 73 -9.32 -3.71 9.85
N SER A 74 -9.45 -2.90 10.90
CA SER A 74 -10.50 -1.88 11.04
C SER A 74 -10.24 -0.62 10.20
N MET A 75 -9.03 -0.47 9.67
CA MET A 75 -8.57 0.70 8.90
C MET A 75 -9.58 1.23 7.88
N PRO A 76 -10.28 0.40 7.05
CA PRO A 76 -11.14 0.92 5.99
C PRO A 76 -12.22 1.90 6.47
N TYR A 77 -12.83 1.62 7.62
CA TYR A 77 -13.88 2.45 8.22
C TYR A 77 -13.34 3.35 9.34
N SER A 78 -12.32 2.91 10.08
CA SER A 78 -11.77 3.70 11.19
C SER A 78 -11.02 4.95 10.72
N GLN A 79 -10.37 4.91 9.55
CA GLN A 79 -9.61 6.05 9.01
C GLN A 79 -10.48 7.28 8.71
N VAL A 80 -11.78 7.07 8.47
CA VAL A 80 -12.76 8.13 8.15
C VAL A 80 -13.72 8.42 9.29
N HIS A 81 -13.48 7.84 10.48
CA HIS A 81 -14.32 7.98 11.67
C HIS A 81 -15.77 7.43 11.46
N TYR A 82 -15.95 6.45 10.58
CA TYR A 82 -17.24 5.77 10.41
C TYR A 82 -17.61 4.99 11.67
N PRO A 83 -18.88 4.99 12.11
CA PRO A 83 -20.07 5.58 11.47
C PRO A 83 -20.40 7.01 11.93
N PHE A 84 -19.53 7.65 12.71
CA PHE A 84 -19.81 8.96 13.30
C PHE A 84 -19.74 10.09 12.26
N GLU A 85 -18.80 9.99 11.33
CA GLU A 85 -18.57 10.97 10.27
C GLU A 85 -18.27 10.29 8.93
N ASN A 86 -18.32 11.07 7.84
CA ASN A 86 -17.86 10.68 6.50
C ASN A 86 -18.48 9.40 5.92
N THR A 87 -19.73 9.08 6.28
CA THR A 87 -20.47 7.90 5.80
C THR A 87 -20.48 7.79 4.27
N GLU A 88 -20.79 8.88 3.56
CA GLU A 88 -20.81 8.85 2.09
C GLU A 88 -19.43 8.56 1.49
N LEU A 89 -18.35 9.04 2.12
CA LEU A 89 -16.99 8.79 1.65
C LEU A 89 -16.64 7.31 1.82
N PHE A 90 -17.01 6.71 2.96
CA PHE A 90 -16.84 5.28 3.18
C PHE A 90 -17.61 4.45 2.15
N GLU A 91 -18.89 4.75 1.94
CA GLU A 91 -19.74 4.00 1.01
C GLU A 91 -19.27 4.09 -0.45
N LYS A 92 -18.67 5.23 -0.85
CA LYS A 92 -18.10 5.41 -2.19
C LYS A 92 -16.75 4.71 -2.37
N SER A 93 -15.95 4.61 -1.31
CA SER A 93 -14.58 4.05 -1.37
C SER A 93 -14.51 2.57 -1.01
N PHE A 94 -15.51 2.02 -0.35
CA PHE A 94 -15.57 0.63 0.08
C PHE A 94 -16.51 -0.21 -0.80
N PRO A 95 -16.04 -1.33 -1.38
CA PRO A 95 -14.72 -1.94 -1.21
C PRO A 95 -13.63 -1.31 -2.08
N ALA A 96 -12.38 -1.37 -1.59
CA ALA A 96 -11.23 -0.79 -2.28
C ALA A 96 -10.98 -1.49 -3.64
N ASP A 97 -10.59 -0.75 -4.67
CA ASP A 97 -10.32 -1.35 -5.99
C ASP A 97 -9.05 -2.21 -6.00
N PHE A 98 -8.03 -1.82 -5.22
CA PHE A 98 -6.71 -2.44 -5.23
C PHE A 98 -5.99 -2.29 -3.90
N ILE A 99 -5.30 -3.35 -3.47
CA ILE A 99 -4.26 -3.32 -2.44
C ILE A 99 -3.06 -4.16 -2.88
N ALA A 100 -1.87 -3.84 -2.38
CA ALA A 100 -0.67 -4.65 -2.59
C ALA A 100 0.25 -4.63 -1.38
N GLU A 101 0.60 -5.81 -0.90
CA GLU A 101 1.55 -6.00 0.21
C GLU A 101 2.30 -7.33 0.06
N GLY A 102 3.29 -7.54 0.93
CA GLY A 102 4.09 -8.76 0.95
C GLY A 102 3.30 -10.04 1.26
N ILE A 103 3.82 -11.17 0.79
CA ILE A 103 3.24 -12.52 1.00
C ILE A 103 3.02 -12.88 2.47
N ASP A 104 3.75 -12.28 3.39
CA ASP A 104 3.56 -12.45 4.83
C ASP A 104 2.21 -11.89 5.34
N GLN A 105 1.58 -10.96 4.62
CA GLN A 105 0.27 -10.40 4.97
C GLN A 105 -0.89 -11.39 4.77
N THR A 106 -0.67 -12.52 4.10
CA THR A 106 -1.65 -13.63 4.03
C THR A 106 -2.04 -14.18 5.40
N ARG A 107 -1.17 -14.01 6.40
CA ARG A 107 -1.43 -14.39 7.81
C ARG A 107 -1.56 -13.18 8.74
N GLY A 108 -1.62 -11.98 8.18
CA GLY A 108 -1.70 -10.71 8.91
C GLY A 108 -2.86 -9.88 8.39
N TRP A 109 -2.54 -8.76 7.74
CA TRP A 109 -3.51 -7.74 7.37
C TRP A 109 -4.62 -8.25 6.42
N PHE A 110 -4.29 -9.07 5.42
CA PHE A 110 -5.30 -9.57 4.49
C PHE A 110 -6.35 -10.43 5.20
N TYR A 111 -5.91 -11.23 6.18
CA TYR A 111 -6.80 -12.06 6.97
C TYR A 111 -7.74 -11.22 7.83
N THR A 112 -7.22 -10.26 8.59
CA THR A 112 -8.08 -9.45 9.48
C THR A 112 -8.99 -8.48 8.72
N LEU A 113 -8.53 -7.91 7.60
CA LEU A 113 -9.38 -7.16 6.68
C LEU A 113 -10.58 -8.02 6.24
N LEU A 114 -10.33 -9.24 5.78
CA LEU A 114 -11.39 -10.11 5.28
C LEU A 114 -12.38 -10.51 6.39
N VAL A 115 -11.87 -10.86 7.57
CA VAL A 115 -12.68 -11.24 8.73
C VAL A 115 -13.59 -10.09 9.15
N LEU A 116 -13.03 -8.89 9.38
CA LEU A 116 -13.80 -7.74 9.87
C LEU A 116 -14.78 -7.23 8.82
N SER A 117 -14.34 -7.13 7.57
CA SER A 117 -15.18 -6.71 6.45
C SER A 117 -16.39 -7.63 6.24
N THR A 118 -16.17 -8.94 6.32
CA THR A 118 -17.24 -9.94 6.19
C THR A 118 -18.18 -9.91 7.39
N ALA A 119 -17.62 -9.82 8.61
CA ALA A 119 -18.41 -9.82 9.84
C ALA A 119 -19.30 -8.57 9.98
N ILE A 120 -18.80 -7.39 9.58
CA ILE A 120 -19.48 -6.11 9.80
C ILE A 120 -20.33 -5.72 8.59
N PHE A 121 -19.83 -5.92 7.37
CA PHE A 121 -20.47 -5.40 6.15
C PHE A 121 -20.93 -6.48 5.17
N ASN A 122 -20.62 -7.75 5.42
CA ASN A 122 -20.89 -8.87 4.50
C ASN A 122 -20.40 -8.60 3.07
N LYS A 123 -19.23 -7.97 2.94
CA LYS A 123 -18.58 -7.63 1.67
C LYS A 123 -17.10 -7.98 1.73
N PRO A 124 -16.44 -8.28 0.59
CA PRO A 124 -14.98 -8.34 0.54
C PRO A 124 -14.40 -6.94 0.78
N PRO A 125 -13.23 -6.80 1.44
CA PRO A 125 -12.62 -5.50 1.72
C PRO A 125 -11.98 -4.84 0.49
N PHE A 126 -11.63 -5.62 -0.51
CA PHE A 126 -10.96 -5.17 -1.74
C PHE A 126 -11.39 -6.02 -2.95
N LYS A 127 -11.24 -5.47 -4.16
CA LYS A 127 -11.56 -6.13 -5.43
C LYS A 127 -10.35 -6.84 -6.04
N ASN A 128 -9.17 -6.21 -6.00
CA ASN A 128 -7.92 -6.76 -6.52
C ASN A 128 -6.84 -6.75 -5.44
N LEU A 129 -6.06 -7.83 -5.37
CA LEU A 129 -4.95 -7.99 -4.44
C LEU A 129 -3.72 -8.48 -5.22
N VAL A 130 -2.63 -7.71 -5.15
CA VAL A 130 -1.31 -8.15 -5.64
C VAL A 130 -0.44 -8.50 -4.45
N VAL A 131 0.15 -9.69 -4.50
CA VAL A 131 1.03 -10.18 -3.43
C VAL A 131 2.45 -10.20 -3.95
N ASN A 132 3.32 -9.39 -3.34
CA ASN A 132 4.74 -9.42 -3.68
C ASN A 132 5.52 -10.41 -2.80
N GLY A 133 6.60 -10.95 -3.36
CA GLY A 133 7.51 -11.81 -2.61
C GLY A 133 8.42 -11.01 -1.67
N LEU A 134 9.39 -11.70 -1.05
CA LEU A 134 10.27 -11.09 -0.06
C LEU A 134 11.61 -10.69 -0.65
N ILE A 135 12.06 -9.48 -0.29
CA ILE A 135 13.43 -9.05 -0.55
C ILE A 135 14.32 -9.58 0.57
N LEU A 136 15.33 -10.36 0.18
CA LEU A 136 16.33 -10.97 1.02
C LEU A 136 17.67 -10.26 0.84
N ALA A 137 18.53 -10.35 1.84
CA ALA A 137 19.92 -9.93 1.70
C ALA A 137 20.63 -10.75 0.61
N SER A 138 21.79 -10.28 0.18
CA SER A 138 22.57 -10.91 -0.90
C SER A 138 22.98 -12.36 -0.61
N ASP A 139 23.01 -12.74 0.67
CA ASP A 139 23.29 -14.08 1.19
C ASP A 139 22.04 -14.95 1.39
N GLY A 140 20.85 -14.46 1.00
CA GLY A 140 19.57 -15.16 1.15
C GLY A 140 18.95 -15.06 2.54
N GLN A 141 19.56 -14.38 3.50
CA GLN A 141 18.95 -14.17 4.81
C GLN A 141 17.88 -13.08 4.76
N LYS A 142 16.85 -13.20 5.61
CA LYS A 142 15.86 -12.12 5.79
C LYS A 142 16.58 -10.84 6.23
N MET A 143 16.30 -9.73 5.54
CA MET A 143 16.82 -8.42 5.91
C MET A 143 16.33 -8.03 7.31
N SER A 144 17.23 -7.47 8.12
CA SER A 144 16.90 -7.07 9.49
C SER A 144 17.68 -5.85 9.92
N LYS A 145 16.98 -4.84 10.46
CA LYS A 145 17.60 -3.66 11.07
C LYS A 145 18.64 -4.03 12.13
N ARG A 146 18.41 -5.12 12.86
CA ARG A 146 19.35 -5.64 13.87
C ARG A 146 20.62 -6.23 13.25
N LYS A 147 20.48 -6.95 12.12
CA LYS A 147 21.63 -7.58 11.43
C LYS A 147 22.41 -6.60 10.55
N LYS A 148 21.79 -5.47 10.15
CA LYS A 148 22.37 -4.49 9.21
C LYS A 148 22.93 -5.16 7.95
N ASN A 149 22.23 -6.19 7.47
CA ASN A 149 22.63 -7.04 6.34
C ASN A 149 22.11 -6.54 4.99
N TYR A 150 21.80 -5.26 4.88
CA TYR A 150 21.32 -4.63 3.66
C TYR A 150 21.78 -3.17 3.62
N PRO A 151 22.05 -2.60 2.43
CA PRO A 151 22.40 -1.20 2.29
C PRO A 151 21.20 -0.31 2.63
N ASP A 152 21.46 0.91 3.12
CA ASP A 152 20.38 1.86 3.38
C ASP A 152 19.64 2.18 2.05
N PRO A 153 18.29 2.07 2.00
CA PRO A 153 17.52 2.40 0.80
C PRO A 153 17.77 3.82 0.29
N ILE A 154 17.98 4.79 1.18
CA ILE A 154 18.21 6.19 0.82
C ILE A 154 19.57 6.33 0.12
N ASP A 155 20.60 5.64 0.61
CA ASP A 155 21.93 5.65 -0.02
C ASP A 155 21.87 5.05 -1.42
N ILE A 156 21.13 3.95 -1.59
CA ILE A 156 20.91 3.31 -2.89
C ILE A 156 20.18 4.24 -3.86
N VAL A 157 19.12 4.92 -3.40
CA VAL A 157 18.38 5.89 -4.22
C VAL A 157 19.26 7.08 -4.60
N ASN A 158 20.06 7.61 -3.68
CA ASN A 158 20.98 8.71 -3.97
C ASN A 158 22.08 8.33 -4.98
N LYS A 159 22.51 7.07 -4.95
CA LYS A 159 23.58 6.57 -5.84
C LYS A 159 23.09 6.21 -7.23
N TYR A 160 21.92 5.57 -7.36
CA TYR A 160 21.43 5.00 -8.62
C TYR A 160 20.18 5.70 -9.18
N GLY A 161 19.55 6.57 -8.41
CA GLY A 161 18.26 7.18 -8.73
C GLY A 161 17.07 6.28 -8.38
N ALA A 162 15.94 6.90 -8.02
CA ALA A 162 14.73 6.17 -7.65
C ALA A 162 14.19 5.30 -8.80
N ASP A 163 14.30 5.75 -10.04
CA ASP A 163 13.78 5.02 -11.21
C ASP A 163 14.53 3.70 -11.44
N THR A 164 15.85 3.69 -11.29
CA THR A 164 16.65 2.46 -11.37
C THR A 164 16.20 1.46 -10.32
N VAL A 165 15.99 1.91 -9.08
CA VAL A 165 15.55 1.05 -7.98
C VAL A 165 14.16 0.48 -8.25
N ARG A 166 13.22 1.32 -8.69
CA ARG A 166 11.84 0.89 -9.01
C ARG A 166 11.84 -0.13 -10.16
N ALA A 167 12.55 0.18 -11.24
CA ALA A 167 12.64 -0.71 -12.40
C ALA A 167 13.30 -2.05 -12.02
N TYR A 168 14.34 -2.03 -11.17
CA TYR A 168 14.97 -3.26 -10.68
C TYR A 168 14.02 -4.13 -9.88
N LEU A 169 13.21 -3.54 -9.00
CA LEU A 169 12.25 -4.30 -8.19
C LEU A 169 11.10 -4.84 -9.05
N ILE A 170 10.59 -4.05 -9.99
CA ILE A 170 9.49 -4.49 -10.88
C ILE A 170 9.97 -5.57 -11.85
N ASN A 171 11.19 -5.46 -12.38
CA ASN A 171 11.81 -6.45 -13.27
C ASN A 171 12.43 -7.64 -12.50
N SER A 172 11.87 -8.00 -11.35
CA SER A 172 12.37 -9.08 -10.51
C SER A 172 11.28 -10.06 -10.13
N PRO A 173 11.61 -11.28 -9.67
CA PRO A 173 10.61 -12.28 -9.31
C PRO A 173 9.65 -11.86 -8.19
N VAL A 174 9.93 -10.76 -7.46
CA VAL A 174 9.05 -10.28 -6.38
C VAL A 174 7.66 -9.92 -6.86
N VAL A 175 7.49 -9.48 -8.11
CA VAL A 175 6.15 -9.19 -8.65
C VAL A 175 5.33 -10.45 -8.93
N CYS A 176 5.96 -11.63 -8.90
CA CYS A 176 5.33 -12.94 -8.99
C CYS A 176 5.14 -13.62 -7.62
N GLY A 177 5.40 -12.92 -6.52
CA GLY A 177 5.35 -13.53 -5.18
C GLY A 177 6.60 -14.30 -4.77
N GLU A 178 7.66 -14.28 -5.58
CA GLU A 178 8.91 -15.00 -5.30
C GLU A 178 9.96 -14.15 -4.57
N ASN A 179 10.93 -14.81 -3.95
CA ASN A 179 11.98 -14.11 -3.22
C ASN A 179 13.05 -13.55 -4.15
N LEU A 180 13.55 -12.35 -3.84
CA LEU A 180 14.70 -11.74 -4.51
C LEU A 180 15.85 -11.57 -3.52
N CYS A 181 17.01 -12.15 -3.82
CA CYS A 181 18.25 -11.79 -3.13
C CYS A 181 18.79 -10.48 -3.71
N PHE A 182 18.66 -9.39 -2.96
CA PHE A 182 19.04 -8.06 -3.41
C PHE A 182 20.55 -7.98 -3.67
N LYS A 183 20.92 -7.53 -4.87
CA LYS A 183 22.31 -7.31 -5.27
C LYS A 183 22.44 -5.94 -5.91
N GLU A 184 23.27 -5.08 -5.31
CA GLU A 184 23.53 -3.73 -5.81
C GLU A 184 24.13 -3.74 -7.22
N SER A 185 24.89 -4.77 -7.61
CA SER A 185 25.40 -4.92 -8.97
C SER A 185 24.29 -4.92 -10.02
N GLY A 186 23.14 -5.53 -9.72
CA GLY A 186 21.99 -5.58 -10.62
C GLY A 186 21.38 -4.20 -10.91
N LEU A 187 21.53 -3.24 -10.00
CA LEU A 187 21.15 -1.84 -10.26
C LEU A 187 22.09 -1.21 -11.28
N SER A 188 23.41 -1.42 -11.12
CA SER A 188 24.38 -0.90 -12.07
C SER A 188 24.20 -1.50 -13.47
N ASP A 189 23.86 -2.78 -13.55
CA ASP A 189 23.63 -3.48 -14.82
C ASP A 189 22.38 -2.91 -15.49
N LEU A 190 21.27 -2.77 -14.75
CA LEU A 190 20.04 -2.16 -15.27
C LEU A 190 20.24 -0.71 -15.75
N THR A 191 21.01 0.11 -15.03
CA THR A 191 21.34 1.46 -15.48
C THR A 191 22.06 1.45 -16.83
N LYS A 192 23.03 0.55 -17.00
CA LYS A 192 23.84 0.46 -18.22
C LYS A 192 23.05 -0.13 -19.39
N ASP A 193 22.23 -1.13 -19.13
CA ASP A 193 21.58 -1.91 -20.19
C ASP A 193 20.25 -1.30 -20.64
N PHE A 194 19.60 -0.52 -19.78
CA PHE A 194 18.30 0.09 -20.09
C PHE A 194 18.36 1.63 -20.11
N PHE A 195 18.72 2.25 -18.99
CA PHE A 195 18.61 3.72 -18.86
C PHE A 195 19.61 4.47 -19.74
N PHE A 196 20.85 4.00 -19.89
CA PHE A 196 21.82 4.63 -20.79
C PHE A 196 21.41 4.55 -22.27
N PRO A 197 21.02 3.39 -22.84
CA PRO A 197 20.49 3.32 -24.20
C PRO A 197 19.27 4.21 -24.43
N TRP A 198 18.35 4.26 -23.46
CA TRP A 198 17.17 5.10 -23.55
C TRP A 198 17.53 6.59 -23.58
N PHE A 199 18.38 7.03 -22.66
CA PHE A 199 18.87 8.41 -22.62
C PHE A 199 19.69 8.78 -23.86
N ASN A 200 20.52 7.86 -24.36
CA ASN A 200 21.30 8.08 -25.58
C ASN A 200 20.41 8.22 -26.81
N SER A 201 19.31 7.46 -26.90
CA SER A 201 18.31 7.60 -27.96
C SER A 201 17.67 9.00 -27.93
N PHE A 202 17.31 9.49 -26.75
CA PHE A 202 16.77 10.85 -26.58
C PHE A 202 17.80 11.92 -26.95
N ARG A 203 19.06 11.78 -26.50
CA ARG A 203 20.14 12.71 -26.87
C ARG A 203 20.41 12.72 -28.36
N PHE A 204 20.41 11.56 -29.00
CA PHE A 204 20.56 11.44 -30.45
C PHE A 204 19.44 12.20 -31.19
N PHE A 205 18.19 12.06 -30.74
CA PHE A 205 17.07 12.82 -31.29
C PHE A 205 17.28 14.34 -31.16
N LEU A 206 17.61 14.83 -29.96
CA LEU A 206 17.84 16.26 -29.73
C LEU A 206 18.98 16.84 -30.58
N GLN A 207 20.08 16.10 -30.71
CA GLN A 207 21.21 16.53 -31.54
C GLN A 207 20.82 16.66 -33.01
N ASN A 208 20.08 15.68 -33.55
CA ASN A 208 19.61 15.71 -34.94
C ASN A 208 18.57 16.82 -35.15
N LYS A 209 17.67 17.03 -34.19
CA LYS A 209 16.75 18.17 -34.18
C LYS A 209 17.50 19.49 -34.28
N SER A 210 18.51 19.71 -33.43
CA SER A 210 19.32 20.95 -33.48
C SER A 210 20.08 21.12 -34.79
N VAL A 211 20.53 20.03 -35.42
CA VAL A 211 21.17 20.10 -36.74
C VAL A 211 20.16 20.45 -37.83
N TYR A 212 18.95 19.88 -37.77
CA TYR A 212 17.86 20.20 -38.69
C TYR A 212 17.49 21.69 -38.61
N GLU A 213 17.26 22.22 -37.42
CA GLU A 213 16.86 23.62 -37.19
C GLU A 213 17.94 24.63 -37.60
N LYS A 214 19.22 24.24 -37.59
CA LYS A 214 20.31 25.08 -38.11
C LYS A 214 20.38 25.10 -39.64
N LYS A 215 19.93 24.04 -40.30
CA LYS A 215 19.98 23.89 -41.77
C LYS A 215 18.68 24.32 -42.43
N SER A 216 17.57 24.26 -41.71
CA SER A 216 16.24 24.65 -42.14
C SER A 216 15.92 26.07 -41.68
N THR A 217 14.96 26.72 -42.33
CA THR A 217 14.37 27.98 -41.86
C THR A 217 13.22 27.77 -40.89
N HIS A 218 12.88 26.50 -40.58
CA HIS A 218 11.74 26.12 -39.76
C HIS A 218 12.19 25.28 -38.56
N ASP A 219 11.51 25.50 -37.43
CA ASP A 219 11.68 24.71 -36.22
C ASP A 219 11.19 23.27 -36.41
N PHE A 220 11.78 22.31 -35.69
CA PHE A 220 11.29 20.94 -35.68
C PHE A 220 10.10 20.83 -34.72
N ILE A 221 8.91 20.75 -35.31
CA ILE A 221 7.64 20.59 -34.62
C ILE A 221 6.98 19.30 -35.15
N PHE A 222 6.43 18.52 -34.22
CA PHE A 222 5.66 17.34 -34.59
C PHE A 222 4.38 17.75 -35.34
N ASP A 223 4.15 17.17 -36.52
CA ASP A 223 2.93 17.32 -37.30
C ASP A 223 2.24 15.96 -37.44
N GLU A 224 0.99 15.89 -36.98
CA GLU A 224 0.18 14.67 -37.03
C GLU A 224 -0.17 14.27 -38.47
N LYS A 225 -0.23 15.22 -39.42
CA LYS A 225 -0.53 14.91 -40.83
C LYS A 225 0.53 14.03 -41.46
N CYS A 226 1.79 14.19 -41.04
CA CYS A 226 2.91 13.39 -41.52
C CYS A 226 2.75 11.90 -41.23
N LEU A 227 1.91 11.49 -40.26
CA LEU A 227 1.64 10.09 -39.97
C LEU A 227 0.99 9.35 -41.14
N ASN A 228 0.20 10.06 -41.96
CA ASN A 228 -0.46 9.49 -43.14
C ASN A 228 0.47 9.43 -44.37
N GLU A 229 1.60 10.12 -44.32
CA GLU A 229 2.55 10.30 -45.44
C GLU A 229 3.85 9.53 -45.22
N ILE A 230 3.92 8.65 -44.20
CA ILE A 230 5.11 7.84 -43.93
C ILE A 230 5.28 6.81 -45.06
N ASP A 231 6.39 6.87 -45.78
CA ASP A 231 6.74 5.87 -46.80
C ASP A 231 7.71 4.80 -46.29
N SER A 232 8.56 5.15 -45.31
CA SER A 232 9.56 4.27 -44.72
C SER A 232 8.94 3.04 -44.05
N MET A 233 9.37 1.85 -44.48
CA MET A 233 8.93 0.57 -43.89
C MET A 233 9.34 0.44 -42.42
N ILE A 234 10.50 0.98 -42.05
CA ILE A 234 11.01 0.93 -40.67
C ILE A 234 10.14 1.79 -39.76
N ASP A 235 9.77 3.00 -40.20
CA ASP A 235 8.94 3.90 -39.40
C ASP A 235 7.52 3.34 -39.22
N LYS A 236 6.95 2.75 -40.28
CA LYS A 236 5.68 1.99 -40.19
C LYS A 236 5.77 0.83 -39.19
N TRP A 237 6.87 0.08 -39.20
CA TRP A 237 7.08 -1.02 -38.27
C TRP A 237 7.20 -0.52 -36.81
N ILE A 238 7.96 0.55 -36.55
CA ILE A 238 8.09 1.13 -35.19
C ILE A 238 6.72 1.56 -34.67
N LEU A 239 5.91 2.24 -35.49
CA LEU A 239 4.57 2.68 -35.10
C LEU A 239 3.64 1.48 -34.83
N SER A 240 3.64 0.48 -35.71
CA SER A 240 2.86 -0.75 -35.51
C SER A 240 3.26 -1.47 -34.22
N TYR A 241 4.57 -1.64 -33.99
CA TYR A 241 5.09 -2.27 -32.79
C TYR A 241 4.70 -1.48 -31.52
N THR A 242 4.77 -0.14 -31.58
CA THR A 242 4.35 0.74 -30.49
C THR A 242 2.86 0.56 -30.17
N GLN A 243 1.99 0.45 -31.17
CA GLN A 243 0.55 0.21 -30.94
C GLN A 243 0.30 -1.17 -30.32
N SER A 244 0.98 -2.21 -30.80
CA SER A 244 0.92 -3.55 -30.21
C SER A 244 1.40 -3.54 -28.75
N PHE A 245 2.51 -2.86 -28.46
CA PHE A 245 3.02 -2.69 -27.10
C PHE A 245 2.01 -1.98 -26.20
N VAL A 246 1.45 -0.84 -26.63
CA VAL A 246 0.45 -0.09 -25.84
C VAL A 246 -0.80 -0.93 -25.58
N SER A 247 -1.26 -1.70 -26.57
CA SER A 247 -2.38 -2.61 -26.41
C SER A 247 -2.08 -3.71 -25.38
N ASN A 248 -0.92 -4.35 -25.47
CA ASN A 248 -0.50 -5.39 -24.52
C ASN A 248 -0.35 -4.83 -23.10
N TYR A 249 0.34 -3.70 -22.97
CA TYR A 249 0.53 -3.00 -21.69
C TYR A 249 -0.81 -2.70 -21.01
N ARG A 250 -1.79 -2.15 -21.74
CA ARG A 250 -3.13 -1.88 -21.20
C ARG A 250 -3.83 -3.15 -20.73
N ASN A 251 -3.72 -4.25 -21.49
CA ASN A 251 -4.33 -5.52 -21.12
C ASN A 251 -3.74 -6.10 -19.82
N GLU A 252 -2.40 -6.12 -19.72
CA GLU A 252 -1.72 -6.65 -18.53
C GLU A 252 -1.94 -5.76 -17.30
N MET A 253 -1.91 -4.43 -17.45
CA MET A 253 -2.20 -3.49 -16.36
C MET A 253 -3.65 -3.59 -15.87
N ASN A 254 -4.63 -3.72 -16.78
CA ASN A 254 -6.04 -3.93 -16.40
C ASN A 254 -6.24 -5.24 -15.64
N ALA A 255 -5.39 -6.23 -15.88
CA ALA A 255 -5.38 -7.51 -15.17
C ALA A 255 -4.45 -7.54 -13.94
N TYR A 256 -3.82 -6.41 -13.58
CA TYR A 256 -2.84 -6.29 -12.49
C TYR A 256 -1.63 -7.24 -12.62
N ARG A 257 -1.24 -7.58 -13.86
CA ARG A 257 -0.12 -8.49 -14.16
C ARG A 257 1.17 -7.73 -14.44
N LEU A 258 1.79 -7.21 -13.37
CA LEU A 258 3.03 -6.42 -13.50
C LEU A 258 4.23 -7.22 -14.02
N TYR A 259 4.20 -8.55 -13.92
CA TYR A 259 5.30 -9.45 -14.29
C TYR A 259 5.44 -9.70 -15.80
N ASN A 260 4.49 -9.23 -16.60
CA ASN A 260 4.45 -9.39 -18.06
C ASN A 260 4.63 -8.07 -18.83
N LEU A 261 5.04 -7.00 -18.13
CA LEU A 261 5.19 -5.65 -18.69
C LEU A 261 6.55 -5.44 -19.36
#